data_AF-A0A0D5C5V2-F1
#
_entry.id   AF-A0A0D5C5V2-F1
#
_cell.length_a   1.000
_cell.length_b   1.000
_cell.length_c   1.000
_cell.angle_alpha   90.00
_cell.angle_beta   90.00
_cell.angle_gamma   90.00
#
_symmetry.space_group_name_H-M   'P 1'
#
loop_
_entity.id
_entity.type
_entity.pdbx_description
1 polymer ?
#
loop_
_entity_poly.entity_id
_entity_poly.type
_entity_poly.pdbx_seq_one_letter_code
_entity_poly.pdbx_strand_id
1 'polypeptide(L)'
;MNRTLTGKMKVEFFQILLRRDGGFNCFYCRCDLLNISWVYEHLDNNSAHSQIENIVLSCQSCNVKKKNDFDMQLLALEKKKQNEKSNYPCEREKIERSGPTLSPEMDANQQNFEITKQYVSEIIETDGSIEFKDAMDSVAYTCFEKTGTGSQVSVRRYLDALCSQAGPFKIIDNEKKKRSIVKRTGQ
;
A
#
# COMPACT_ATOMS: atom_id res chain seq x y z
N MET A 1 19.24 24.23 -5.52
CA MET A 1 17.92 23.74 -5.11
C MET A 1 18.06 23.06 -3.76
N ASN A 2 17.49 23.62 -2.68
CA ASN A 2 17.45 22.94 -1.39
C ASN A 2 16.55 21.71 -1.54
N ARG A 3 17.13 20.52 -1.50
CA ARG A 3 16.40 19.25 -1.59
C ARG A 3 15.82 18.91 -0.22
N THR A 4 14.79 19.65 0.20
CA THR A 4 14.07 19.35 1.44
C THR A 4 13.20 18.11 1.25
N LEU A 5 13.01 17.32 2.31
CA LEU A 5 12.05 16.21 2.36
C LEU A 5 10.68 16.61 1.79
N THR A 6 10.30 15.98 0.68
CA THR A 6 9.00 16.21 0.03
C THR A 6 7.86 15.58 0.84
N GLY A 7 6.63 16.05 0.64
CA GLY A 7 5.46 15.48 1.31
C GLY A 7 5.30 13.98 1.03
N LYS A 8 5.54 13.56 -0.22
CA LYS A 8 5.51 12.15 -0.62
C LYS A 8 6.53 11.31 0.14
N MET A 9 7.78 11.77 0.24
CA MET A 9 8.83 11.09 0.99
C MET A 9 8.49 10.98 2.48
N LYS A 10 7.88 12.00 3.08
CA LYS A 10 7.46 11.93 4.49
C LYS A 10 6.47 10.80 4.74
N VAL A 11 5.49 10.62 3.84
CA VAL A 11 4.50 9.54 3.94
C VAL A 11 5.17 8.17 3.82
N GLU A 12 6.03 7.99 2.81
CA GLU A 12 6.77 6.74 2.60
C GLU A 12 7.69 6.42 3.78
N PHE A 13 8.43 7.41 4.28
CA PHE A 13 9.40 7.22 5.34
C PHE A 13 8.73 6.94 6.69
N PHE A 14 7.55 7.51 6.95
CA PHE A 14 6.88 7.38 8.24
C PHE A 14 6.74 5.92 8.69
N GLN A 15 6.22 5.05 7.82
CA GLN A 15 6.03 3.63 8.14
C GLN A 15 7.35 2.89 8.37
N ILE A 16 8.36 3.21 7.56
CA ILE A 16 9.71 2.63 7.68
C ILE A 16 10.33 3.01 9.03
N LEU A 17 10.23 4.29 9.41
CA LEU A 17 10.79 4.81 10.66
C LEU A 17 10.10 4.18 11.87
N LEU A 18 8.76 4.08 11.87
CA LEU A 18 8.03 3.42 12.94
C LEU A 18 8.48 1.98 13.16
N ARG A 19 8.63 1.21 12.08
CA ARG A 19 9.04 -0.19 12.18
C ARG A 19 10.50 -0.34 12.59
N ARG A 20 11.40 0.47 12.01
CA ARG A 20 12.85 0.41 12.25
C ARG A 20 13.23 0.88 13.65
N ASP A 21 12.61 1.96 14.12
CA ASP A 21 13.02 2.67 15.34
C ASP A 21 12.16 2.32 16.57
N GLY A 22 11.24 1.37 16.43
CA GLY A 22 10.48 0.80 17.55
C GLY A 22 9.27 1.64 17.97
N GLY A 23 8.61 2.30 17.02
CA GLY A 23 7.37 3.03 17.23
C GLY A 23 7.51 4.54 17.09
N PHE A 24 6.47 5.26 17.56
CA PHE A 24 6.34 6.70 17.39
C PHE A 24 7.01 7.49 18.53
N ASN A 25 8.29 7.21 18.73
CA ASN A 25 9.09 7.77 19.82
C ASN A 25 10.24 8.61 19.27
N CYS A 26 10.62 9.64 20.00
CA CYS A 26 11.81 10.41 19.67
C CYS A 26 13.05 9.53 19.78
N PHE A 27 13.92 9.58 18.78
CA PHE A 27 15.16 8.82 18.76
C PHE A 27 16.08 9.12 19.96
N TYR A 28 16.19 10.39 20.37
CA TYR A 28 17.11 10.82 21.44
C TYR A 28 16.54 10.61 22.85
N CYS A 29 15.38 11.20 23.17
CA CYS A 29 14.77 11.12 24.52
C CYS A 29 13.96 9.85 24.75
N ARG A 30 13.64 9.09 23.68
CA ARG A 30 12.68 7.96 23.72
C ARG A 30 11.27 8.32 24.21
N CYS A 31 10.97 9.60 24.30
CA CYS A 31 9.66 10.10 24.69
C CYS A 31 8.64 9.95 23.54
N ASP A 32 7.39 9.64 23.91
CA ASP A 32 6.27 9.48 22.99
C ASP A 32 5.96 10.81 22.28
N LEU A 33 5.86 10.76 20.95
CA LEU A 33 5.66 11.93 20.11
C LEU A 33 4.18 12.29 19.89
N LEU A 34 3.22 11.49 20.38
CA LEU A 34 1.79 11.73 20.19
C LEU A 34 1.35 13.13 20.64
N ASN A 35 1.89 13.62 21.76
CA ASN A 35 1.51 14.90 22.37
C ASN A 35 2.62 15.97 22.31
N ILE A 36 3.67 15.74 21.52
CA ILE A 36 4.86 16.61 21.48
C ILE A 36 5.12 17.04 20.04
N SER A 37 5.51 18.31 19.85
CA SER A 37 5.98 18.79 18.55
C SER A 37 7.19 17.98 18.08
N TRP A 38 7.06 17.32 16.93
CA TRP A 38 8.05 16.40 16.37
C TRP A 38 8.40 16.75 14.93
N VAL A 39 9.57 16.29 14.49
CA VAL A 39 10.14 16.58 13.19
C VAL A 39 10.86 15.37 12.61
N TYR A 40 10.97 15.35 11.27
CA TYR A 40 11.91 14.49 10.56
C TYR A 40 13.29 15.14 10.63
N GLU A 41 14.19 14.50 11.35
CA GLU A 41 15.50 15.05 11.68
C GLU A 41 16.59 14.34 10.86
N HIS A 42 17.54 15.13 10.35
CA HIS A 42 18.65 14.62 9.55
C HIS A 42 19.83 14.34 10.47
N LEU A 43 20.23 13.07 10.56
CA LEU A 43 21.27 12.61 11.46
C LEU A 43 22.62 13.34 11.24
N ASP A 44 22.95 13.67 9.99
CA ASP A 44 24.16 14.42 9.64
C ASP A 44 24.00 15.96 9.62
N ASN A 45 22.87 16.50 10.06
CA ASN A 45 22.52 17.93 10.00
C ASN A 45 22.50 18.54 8.58
N ASN A 46 22.60 17.73 7.52
CA ASN A 46 22.57 18.20 6.15
C ASN A 46 21.19 17.95 5.53
N SER A 47 20.45 19.02 5.32
CA SER A 47 19.10 18.96 4.74
C SER A 47 19.07 18.49 3.29
N ALA A 48 20.19 18.49 2.57
CA ALA A 48 20.26 17.97 1.21
C ALA A 48 20.31 16.43 1.14
N HIS A 49 20.58 15.75 2.27
CA HIS A 49 20.73 14.29 2.34
C HIS A 49 19.44 13.63 2.83
N SER A 50 18.40 13.65 2.01
CA SER A 50 17.08 13.09 2.35
C SER A 50 16.96 11.57 2.11
N GLN A 51 18.06 10.83 2.28
CA GLN A 51 18.07 9.36 2.22
C GLN A 51 17.46 8.80 3.51
N ILE A 52 16.66 7.72 3.44
CA ILE A 52 15.94 7.16 4.60
C ILE A 52 16.87 6.77 5.77
N GLU A 53 18.09 6.37 5.45
CA GLU A 53 19.14 5.99 6.38
C GLU A 53 19.60 7.18 7.24
N ASN A 54 19.47 8.39 6.70
CA ASN A 54 19.85 9.64 7.35
C ASN A 54 18.68 10.32 8.10
N ILE A 55 17.47 9.74 8.07
CA ILE A 55 16.28 10.33 8.69
C ILE A 55 15.86 9.56 9.93
N VAL A 56 15.48 10.29 10.99
CA VAL A 56 14.82 9.76 12.20
C VAL A 56 13.67 10.66 12.64
N LEU A 57 12.82 10.15 13.52
CA LEU A 57 11.83 10.95 14.25
C LEU A 57 12.46 11.53 15.51
N SER A 58 12.33 12.84 15.70
CA SER A 58 12.80 13.52 16.91
C SER A 58 11.76 14.52 17.39
N CYS A 59 11.67 14.74 18.70
CA CYS A 59 11.00 15.91 19.22
C CYS A 59 11.78 17.19 18.85
N GLN A 60 11.07 18.30 18.76
CA GLN A 60 11.66 19.58 18.37
C GLN A 60 12.74 20.06 19.34
N SER A 61 12.58 19.77 20.64
CA SER A 61 13.55 20.14 21.67
C SER A 61 14.89 19.41 21.49
N CYS A 62 14.88 18.10 21.25
CA CYS A 62 16.10 17.33 20.96
C CYS A 62 16.76 17.78 19.65
N ASN A 63 15.98 18.04 18.59
CA ASN A 63 16.51 18.52 17.31
C ASN A 63 17.27 19.85 17.45
N VAL A 64 16.78 20.77 18.29
CA VAL A 64 17.48 22.02 18.58
C VAL A 64 18.74 21.77 19.41
N LYS A 65 18.65 20.94 20.47
CA LYS A 65 19.77 20.63 21.37
C LYS A 65 20.94 19.97 20.65
N LYS A 66 20.66 19.02 19.76
CA LYS A 66 21.66 18.25 19.01
C LYS A 66 22.67 19.13 18.26
N LYS A 67 22.29 20.32 17.81
CA LYS A 67 23.22 21.24 17.12
C LYS A 67 24.43 21.65 17.97
N ASN A 68 24.25 21.68 19.29
CA ASN A 68 25.27 22.12 20.24
C ASN A 68 25.77 20.99 21.16
N ASP A 69 25.15 19.81 21.08
CA ASP A 69 25.46 18.66 21.93
C ASP A 69 26.27 17.62 21.13
N PHE A 70 27.54 17.47 21.48
CA PHE A 70 28.46 16.56 20.80
C PHE A 70 28.08 15.09 20.97
N ASP A 71 27.55 14.71 22.12
CA ASP A 71 27.17 13.32 22.39
C ASP A 71 25.96 12.93 21.54
N MET A 72 24.99 13.84 21.40
CA MET A 72 23.86 13.64 20.50
C MET A 72 24.29 13.56 19.02
N GLN A 73 25.31 14.32 18.61
CA GLN A 73 25.85 14.24 17.25
C GLN A 73 26.56 12.91 16.99
N LEU A 74 27.33 12.42 17.97
CA LEU A 74 27.98 11.11 17.90
C LEU A 74 26.93 9.99 17.80
N LEU A 75 25.90 10.04 18.64
CA LEU A 75 24.77 9.10 18.61
C LEU A 75 24.08 9.11 17.24
N ALA A 76 23.87 10.29 16.67
CA ALA A 76 23.24 10.44 15.36
C ALA A 76 24.09 9.84 14.22
N LEU A 77 25.41 10.08 14.24
CA LEU A 77 26.34 9.52 13.26
C LEU A 77 26.44 7.99 13.39
N GLU A 78 26.43 7.47 14.61
CA GLU A 78 26.43 6.03 14.84
C GLU A 78 25.15 5.39 14.30
N LYS A 79 23.99 6.00 14.59
CA LYS A 79 22.70 5.55 14.05
C LYS A 79 22.67 5.58 12.53
N LYS A 80 23.23 6.60 11.90
CA LYS A 80 23.34 6.68 10.43
C LYS A 80 24.14 5.50 9.89
N LYS A 81 25.32 5.23 10.46
CA LYS A 81 26.15 4.06 10.09
C LYS A 81 25.43 2.74 10.31
N GLN A 82 24.67 2.61 11.39
CA GLN A 82 23.86 1.43 11.65
C GLN A 82 22.77 1.26 10.58
N ASN A 83 22.05 2.32 10.24
CA ASN A 83 21.01 2.29 9.22
C ASN A 83 21.58 1.94 7.83
N GLU A 84 22.75 2.49 7.47
CA GLU A 84 23.45 2.17 6.22
C GLU A 84 23.88 0.70 6.17
N LYS A 85 24.33 0.14 7.30
CA LYS A 85 24.69 -1.28 7.42
C LYS A 85 23.48 -2.22 7.41
N SER A 86 22.37 -1.83 8.03
CA SER A 86 21.15 -2.64 8.05
C SER A 86 20.46 -2.65 6.68
N ASN A 87 20.69 -1.64 5.83
CA ASN A 87 20.10 -1.57 4.48
C ASN A 87 20.76 -2.51 3.45
N TYR A 88 21.35 -3.63 3.88
CA TYR A 88 21.72 -4.71 2.97
C TYR A 88 20.47 -5.20 2.22
N PRO A 89 20.55 -5.42 0.89
CA PRO A 89 19.41 -5.52 -0.03
C PRO A 89 18.31 -6.55 0.32
N CYS A 90 18.59 -7.53 1.20
CA CYS A 90 17.63 -8.55 1.61
C CYS A 90 16.48 -8.02 2.50
N GLU A 91 16.68 -6.92 3.24
CA GLU A 91 15.63 -6.35 4.11
C GLU A 91 14.71 -5.33 3.40
N ARG A 92 15.19 -4.66 2.36
CA ARG A 92 14.36 -3.76 1.52
C ARG A 92 13.19 -4.49 0.90
N GLU A 93 13.40 -5.69 0.37
CA GLU A 93 12.34 -6.48 -0.25
C GLU A 93 11.20 -6.81 0.73
N LYS A 94 11.48 -6.97 2.03
CA LYS A 94 10.46 -7.29 3.04
C LYS A 94 9.67 -6.07 3.47
N ILE A 95 10.28 -4.88 3.47
CA ILE A 95 9.63 -3.62 3.86
C ILE A 95 8.80 -3.07 2.69
N GLU A 96 9.34 -3.08 1.47
CA GLU A 96 8.65 -2.65 0.24
C GLU A 96 7.41 -3.50 -0.07
N ARG A 97 7.41 -4.80 0.27
CA ARG A 97 6.23 -5.68 0.14
C ARG A 97 5.12 -5.43 1.17
N SER A 98 5.35 -4.57 2.16
CA SER A 98 4.42 -4.35 3.28
C SER A 98 3.92 -2.91 3.44
N GLY A 99 4.40 -1.99 2.59
CA GLY A 99 3.77 -0.68 2.42
C GLY A 99 2.69 -0.75 1.33
N PRO A 100 1.68 0.14 1.34
CA PRO A 100 0.71 0.25 0.24
C PRO A 100 1.49 0.66 -1.02
N THR A 101 1.82 -0.31 -1.86
CA THR A 101 2.65 -0.12 -3.06
C THR A 101 1.87 0.49 -4.22
N LEU A 102 0.61 0.85 -3.98
CA LEU A 102 -0.37 1.21 -4.97
C LEU A 102 -1.12 2.45 -4.48
N SER A 103 -1.51 3.34 -5.39
CA SER A 103 -2.43 4.43 -5.00
C SER A 103 -3.69 3.81 -4.37
N PRO A 104 -4.39 4.51 -3.46
CA PRO A 104 -5.65 4.01 -2.90
C PRO A 104 -6.64 3.53 -3.97
N GLU A 105 -6.60 4.14 -5.16
CA GLU A 105 -7.38 3.76 -6.34
C GLU A 105 -6.94 2.41 -6.94
N MET A 106 -5.64 2.14 -7.00
CA MET A 106 -5.10 0.85 -7.48
C MET A 106 -5.38 -0.27 -6.47
N ASP A 107 -5.30 0.01 -5.18
CA ASP A 107 -5.70 -0.94 -4.12
C ASP A 107 -7.19 -1.28 -4.20
N ALA A 108 -8.05 -0.26 -4.35
CA ALA A 108 -9.49 -0.47 -4.53
C ALA A 108 -9.80 -1.26 -5.81
N ASN A 109 -9.08 -0.98 -6.90
CA ASN A 109 -9.22 -1.70 -8.17
C ASN A 109 -8.85 -3.18 -8.04
N GLN A 110 -7.73 -3.48 -7.37
CA GLN A 110 -7.30 -4.86 -7.12
C GLN A 110 -8.30 -5.60 -6.21
N GLN A 111 -8.77 -4.94 -5.14
CA GLN A 111 -9.79 -5.51 -4.25
C GLN A 111 -11.10 -5.78 -4.98
N ASN A 112 -11.57 -4.85 -5.80
CA ASN A 112 -12.79 -5.01 -6.60
C ASN A 112 -12.67 -6.16 -7.61
N PHE A 113 -11.49 -6.37 -8.20
CA PHE A 113 -11.24 -7.51 -9.06
C PHE A 113 -11.36 -8.84 -8.31
N GLU A 114 -10.76 -8.96 -7.12
CA GLU A 114 -10.87 -10.17 -6.30
C GLU A 114 -12.29 -10.42 -5.82
N ILE A 115 -13.03 -9.39 -5.41
CA ILE A 115 -14.46 -9.48 -5.04
C ILE A 115 -15.27 -10.02 -6.22
N THR A 116 -15.03 -9.50 -7.43
CA THR A 116 -15.71 -9.95 -8.65
C THR A 116 -15.44 -11.41 -8.92
N LYS A 117 -14.18 -11.84 -8.83
CA LYS A 117 -13.78 -13.22 -9.05
C LYS A 117 -14.43 -14.17 -8.05
N GLN A 118 -14.41 -13.80 -6.76
CA GLN A 118 -15.03 -14.60 -5.70
C GLN A 118 -16.53 -14.76 -5.93
N TYR A 119 -17.25 -13.66 -6.16
CA TYR A 119 -18.69 -13.68 -6.38
C TYR A 119 -19.10 -14.57 -7.55
N VAL A 120 -18.44 -14.42 -8.70
CA VAL A 120 -18.74 -15.23 -9.90
C VAL A 120 -18.39 -16.70 -9.67
N SER A 121 -17.32 -17.00 -8.94
CA SER A 121 -16.93 -18.39 -8.62
C SER A 121 -17.98 -19.07 -7.74
N GLU A 122 -18.40 -18.42 -6.65
CA GLU A 122 -19.38 -18.96 -5.69
C GLU A 122 -20.73 -19.25 -6.34
N ILE A 123 -21.24 -18.32 -7.18
CA ILE A 123 -22.51 -18.53 -7.86
C ILE A 123 -22.40 -19.61 -8.92
N ILE A 124 -21.32 -19.68 -9.70
CA ILE A 124 -21.16 -20.73 -10.70
C ILE A 124 -20.98 -22.11 -10.03
N GLU A 125 -20.37 -22.18 -8.85
CA GLU A 125 -20.28 -23.42 -8.08
C GLU A 125 -21.64 -23.87 -7.51
N THR A 126 -22.52 -22.92 -7.16
CA THR A 126 -23.83 -23.21 -6.56
C THR A 126 -24.92 -23.44 -7.61
N ASP A 127 -25.06 -22.51 -8.56
CA ASP A 127 -26.16 -22.43 -9.53
C ASP A 127 -25.75 -22.86 -10.95
N GLY A 128 -24.45 -23.11 -11.18
CA GLY A 128 -23.90 -23.56 -12.46
C GLY A 128 -23.74 -22.47 -13.52
N SER A 129 -24.52 -21.40 -13.45
CA SER A 129 -24.46 -20.28 -14.40
C SER A 129 -25.04 -18.99 -13.82
N ILE A 130 -24.61 -17.84 -14.35
CA ILE A 130 -25.17 -16.53 -14.01
C ILE A 130 -25.38 -15.67 -15.27
N GLU A 131 -26.48 -14.93 -15.36
CA GLU A 131 -26.71 -13.97 -16.45
C GLU A 131 -25.70 -12.81 -16.35
N PHE A 132 -25.07 -12.44 -17.47
CA PHE A 132 -23.98 -11.44 -17.49
C PHE A 132 -24.43 -10.08 -16.93
N LYS A 133 -25.68 -9.69 -17.20
CA LYS A 133 -26.24 -8.43 -16.72
C LYS A 133 -26.41 -8.45 -15.20
N ASP A 134 -26.98 -9.52 -14.68
CA ASP A 134 -27.21 -9.68 -13.24
C ASP A 134 -25.86 -9.76 -12.51
N ALA A 135 -24.89 -10.50 -13.06
CA ALA A 135 -23.53 -10.54 -12.53
C ALA A 135 -22.89 -9.15 -12.44
N MET A 136 -23.02 -8.34 -13.50
CA MET A 136 -22.45 -6.99 -13.55
C MET A 136 -23.10 -6.07 -12.50
N ASP A 137 -24.42 -6.09 -12.39
CA ASP A 137 -25.16 -5.21 -11.48
C ASP A 137 -24.94 -5.61 -10.02
N SER A 138 -25.00 -6.91 -9.70
CA SER A 138 -24.74 -7.40 -8.35
C SER A 138 -23.31 -7.18 -7.89
N VAL A 139 -22.32 -7.45 -8.75
CA VAL A 139 -20.91 -7.19 -8.41
C VAL A 139 -20.64 -5.70 -8.23
N ALA A 140 -21.22 -4.84 -9.07
CA ALA A 140 -21.07 -3.38 -8.90
C ALA A 140 -21.59 -2.92 -7.54
N TYR A 141 -22.72 -3.47 -7.10
CA TYR A 141 -23.26 -3.21 -5.77
C TYR A 141 -22.34 -3.71 -4.64
N THR A 142 -21.86 -4.95 -4.71
CA THR A 142 -20.97 -5.52 -3.69
C THR A 142 -19.62 -4.79 -3.61
N CYS A 143 -19.05 -4.40 -4.74
CA CYS A 143 -17.83 -3.58 -4.78
C CYS A 143 -18.06 -2.22 -4.12
N PHE A 144 -19.18 -1.55 -4.42
CA PHE A 144 -19.54 -0.28 -3.79
C PHE A 144 -19.69 -0.42 -2.26
N GLU A 145 -20.35 -1.48 -1.78
CA GLU A 145 -20.55 -1.72 -0.34
C GLU A 145 -19.22 -1.97 0.39
N LYS A 146 -18.29 -2.74 -0.21
CA LYS A 146 -17.04 -3.14 0.44
C LYS A 146 -15.91 -2.11 0.32
N THR A 147 -15.75 -1.47 -0.82
CA THR A 147 -14.60 -0.57 -1.10
C THR A 147 -15.02 0.90 -1.28
N GLY A 148 -16.32 1.21 -1.27
CA GLY A 148 -16.84 2.54 -1.57
C GLY A 148 -16.77 2.91 -3.06
N THR A 149 -16.27 2.02 -3.92
CA THR A 149 -16.10 2.26 -5.36
C THR A 149 -16.60 1.05 -6.17
N GLY A 150 -17.49 1.28 -7.15
CA GLY A 150 -18.16 0.19 -7.86
C GLY A 150 -18.72 0.60 -9.21
N SER A 151 -17.87 1.06 -10.14
CA SER A 151 -18.33 1.43 -11.48
C SER A 151 -18.66 0.19 -12.32
N GLN A 152 -19.87 0.15 -12.91
CA GLN A 152 -20.27 -0.89 -13.87
C GLN A 152 -19.27 -1.03 -15.04
N VAL A 153 -18.62 0.06 -15.46
CA VAL A 153 -17.63 0.02 -16.54
C VAL A 153 -16.39 -0.78 -16.12
N SER A 154 -15.94 -0.60 -14.87
CA SER A 154 -14.81 -1.35 -14.32
C SER A 154 -15.17 -2.82 -14.11
N VAL A 155 -16.34 -3.09 -13.53
CA VAL A 155 -16.86 -4.45 -13.32
C VAL A 155 -16.96 -5.21 -14.63
N ARG A 156 -17.49 -4.57 -15.68
CA ARG A 156 -17.54 -5.17 -17.02
C ARG A 156 -16.14 -5.58 -17.52
N ARG A 157 -15.13 -4.73 -17.33
CA ARG A 157 -13.74 -5.07 -17.70
C ARG A 157 -13.20 -6.24 -16.90
N TYR A 158 -13.53 -6.36 -15.61
CA TYR A 158 -13.14 -7.51 -14.79
C TYR A 158 -13.80 -8.79 -15.28
N LEU A 159 -15.10 -8.76 -15.56
CA LEU A 159 -15.84 -9.90 -16.11
C LEU A 159 -15.28 -10.32 -17.47
N ASP A 160 -14.99 -9.37 -18.36
CA ASP A 160 -14.37 -9.64 -19.66
C ASP A 160 -12.97 -10.28 -19.50
N ALA A 161 -12.18 -9.84 -18.51
CA ALA A 161 -10.88 -10.44 -18.19
C ALA A 161 -11.03 -11.88 -17.65
N LEU A 162 -11.98 -12.12 -16.75
CA LEU A 162 -12.28 -13.44 -16.19
C LEU A 162 -12.88 -14.41 -17.22
N CYS A 163 -13.54 -13.88 -18.25
CA CYS A 163 -14.10 -14.65 -19.37
C CYS A 163 -13.16 -14.71 -20.59
N SER A 164 -11.96 -14.12 -20.49
CA SER A 164 -10.97 -14.14 -21.57
C SER A 164 -10.53 -15.57 -21.91
N GLN A 165 -9.81 -15.77 -23.02
CA GLN A 165 -9.34 -17.10 -23.39
C GLN A 165 -8.48 -17.77 -22.31
N ALA A 166 -7.75 -16.99 -21.51
CA ALA A 166 -6.95 -17.47 -20.38
C ALA A 166 -7.72 -17.51 -19.05
N GLY A 167 -8.92 -16.94 -19.01
CA GLY A 167 -9.75 -16.84 -17.82
C GLY A 167 -10.50 -18.14 -17.48
N PRO A 168 -10.89 -18.32 -16.20
CA PRO A 168 -11.55 -19.54 -15.72
C PRO A 168 -12.98 -19.72 -16.23
N PHE A 169 -13.60 -18.66 -16.77
CA PHE A 169 -14.99 -18.68 -17.22
C PHE A 169 -15.09 -18.51 -18.74
N LYS A 170 -16.29 -18.80 -19.26
CA LYS A 170 -16.67 -18.52 -20.65
C LYS A 170 -18.07 -17.93 -20.70
N ILE A 171 -18.32 -17.09 -21.70
CA ILE A 171 -19.65 -16.57 -21.98
C ILE A 171 -20.31 -17.46 -23.02
N ILE A 172 -21.53 -17.89 -22.75
CA ILE A 172 -22.39 -18.62 -23.68
C ILE A 172 -23.64 -17.78 -23.97
N ASP A 173 -24.12 -17.86 -25.21
CA ASP A 173 -25.39 -17.24 -25.60
C ASP A 173 -26.51 -18.27 -25.44
N ASN A 174 -27.53 -17.94 -24.64
CA ASN A 174 -28.76 -18.73 -24.56
C ASN A 174 -29.66 -18.44 -25.77
N GLU A 175 -30.61 -19.34 -26.05
CA GLU A 175 -31.58 -19.27 -27.17
C GLU A 175 -32.34 -17.92 -27.26
N LYS A 176 -32.43 -17.17 -26.16
CA LYS A 176 -33.02 -15.83 -26.08
C LYS A 176 -32.02 -14.67 -26.30
N LYS A 177 -30.83 -14.93 -26.87
CA LYS A 177 -29.70 -13.98 -27.00
C LYS A 177 -29.23 -13.37 -25.67
N LYS A 178 -29.46 -14.07 -24.56
CA LYS A 178 -28.98 -13.67 -23.24
C LYS A 178 -27.60 -14.28 -23.00
N ARG A 179 -26.62 -13.45 -22.67
CA ARG A 179 -25.26 -13.86 -22.36
C ARG A 179 -25.20 -14.38 -20.93
N SER A 180 -24.75 -15.62 -20.75
CA SER A 180 -24.57 -16.25 -19.44
C SER A 180 -23.11 -16.64 -19.24
N ILE A 181 -22.62 -16.49 -18.02
CA ILE A 181 -21.26 -16.86 -17.62
C ILE A 181 -21.32 -18.27 -17.03
N VAL A 182 -20.46 -19.17 -17.53
CA VAL A 182 -20.34 -20.56 -17.07
C VAL A 182 -18.88 -20.95 -16.85
N LYS A 183 -18.66 -21.98 -16.03
CA LYS A 183 -17.32 -22.55 -15.83
C LYS A 183 -16.77 -23.10 -17.15
N ARG A 184 -15.48 -22.87 -17.39
CA ARG A 184 -14.80 -23.49 -18.52
C ARG A 184 -14.51 -24.96 -18.19
N THR A 185 -15.17 -25.86 -18.90
CA THR A 185 -14.87 -27.30 -18.88
C THR A 185 -13.67 -27.55 -19.79
N GLY A 186 -12.48 -27.72 -19.21
CA GLY A 186 -11.24 -28.00 -19.95
C GLY A 186 -9.92 -27.53 -19.30
N GLN A 187 -9.92 -27.15 -18.02
CA GLN A 187 -8.71 -26.96 -17.20
C GLN A 187 -8.62 -28.06 -16.15
#